data_AF-A0A6S6SNB4-F1
#
_entry.id   AF-A0A6S6SNB4-F1
#
_cell.length_a   1.000
_cell.length_b   1.000
_cell.length_c   1.000
_cell.angle_alpha   90.00
_cell.angle_beta   90.00
_cell.angle_gamma   90.00
#
_symmetry.space_group_name_H-M   'P 1'
#
loop_
_entity.id
_entity.type
_entity.pdbx_description
1 polymer ?
#
loop_
_entity_poly.entity_id
_entity_poly.type
_entity_poly.pdbx_seq_one_letter_code
_entity_poly.pdbx_strand_id
1 'polypeptide(L)'
;MKSNLIKCTLGVTSLLLLNTSAAIAENNVTEIDTLVVYSQGAKDHSNGDIETRINHLFTTTNKIYEDSGVNISLNAVKLEQLNLDDNASTYDVLPEIHANTEIQALRNKVGADEVVIYRPYSNDGLCGLAYYNPGYEAYAYAHVSIDCAAYVTGHEVGHNMHLAHSAKQDPDSGYGRGHGVEDQFTTVMAYTGSYNGAKVYKFSDPKLDCNGEPCGIEVGLENEADAVKKILIQAPLIANFREHVVIDDSNDTEDNNNKLDNNNTNDSTDSTDTTDLETAKKAYEDQIMVVDHVRAEMNILRANVKTVRTKAKATYQAEVEKLRTAFKTTKTTEHTALTVELAKLRERYLTARSERNAKTITSEQFTEIVTQIRSERTSKKADYKESISAKRVTLRAKIATLKEARIATIQEAKAIRTTFKTDVLFVEVQKLKELRKIYKTLLNASL
;
A
#
# COMPACT_ATOMS: atom_id res chain seq x y z
N MET A 1 -80.26 -4.07 17.31
CA MET A 1 -79.73 -4.77 16.10
C MET A 1 -78.21 -4.66 16.09
N LYS A 2 -77.54 -5.47 15.28
CA LYS A 2 -76.07 -5.56 15.13
C LYS A 2 -75.43 -4.22 14.73
N SER A 3 -74.22 -3.91 15.23
CA SER A 3 -73.00 -3.94 14.39
C SER A 3 -71.75 -3.50 15.17
N ASN A 4 -70.67 -4.28 15.01
CA ASN A 4 -69.30 -3.91 15.38
C ASN A 4 -68.78 -2.76 14.51
N LEU A 5 -67.75 -2.01 14.97
CA LEU A 5 -66.41 -2.11 14.36
C LEU A 5 -65.27 -1.46 15.18
N ILE A 6 -64.27 -2.29 15.51
CA ILE A 6 -62.81 -2.04 15.53
C ILE A 6 -62.31 -0.69 16.07
N LYS A 7 -61.74 -0.71 17.28
CA LYS A 7 -60.62 0.18 17.65
C LYS A 7 -59.35 -0.34 17.00
N CYS A 8 -58.72 0.46 16.14
CA CYS A 8 -57.43 0.13 15.55
C CYS A 8 -56.31 0.58 16.49
N THR A 9 -55.56 -0.37 17.06
CA THR A 9 -54.42 -0.10 17.94
C THR A 9 -53.21 0.25 17.07
N LEU A 10 -52.72 1.50 17.14
CA LEU A 10 -51.45 1.85 16.49
C LEU A 10 -50.30 1.12 17.18
N GLY A 11 -49.70 0.17 16.47
CA GLY A 11 -48.48 -0.50 16.91
C GLY A 11 -47.28 0.43 16.80
N VAL A 12 -46.58 0.66 17.91
CA VAL A 12 -45.27 1.32 17.89
C VAL A 12 -44.25 0.30 17.39
N THR A 13 -44.05 0.28 16.07
CA THR A 13 -42.91 -0.40 15.45
C THR A 13 -41.62 0.31 15.87
N SER A 14 -40.96 -0.22 16.89
CA SER A 14 -39.61 0.22 17.26
C SER A 14 -38.67 -0.12 16.10
N LEU A 15 -38.26 0.92 15.36
CA LEU A 15 -37.38 0.80 14.20
C LEU A 15 -35.98 0.42 14.71
N LEU A 16 -35.64 -0.87 14.66
CA LEU A 16 -34.28 -1.32 14.90
C LEU A 16 -33.37 -0.76 13.80
N LEU A 17 -32.71 0.35 14.11
CA LEU A 17 -31.55 0.83 13.37
C LEU A 17 -30.46 -0.24 13.47
N LEU A 18 -30.41 -1.12 12.46
CA LEU A 18 -29.24 -1.94 12.22
C LEU A 18 -28.09 -1.00 11.86
N ASN A 19 -27.25 -0.69 12.84
CA ASN A 19 -25.92 -0.18 12.59
C ASN A 19 -25.13 -1.28 11.87
N THR A 20 -25.29 -1.34 10.55
CA THR A 20 -24.34 -1.97 9.65
C THR A 20 -23.08 -1.13 9.65
N SER A 21 -22.28 -1.25 10.70
CA SER A 21 -20.86 -0.97 10.60
C SER A 21 -20.32 -1.94 9.55
N ALA A 22 -20.27 -1.48 8.30
CA ALA A 22 -19.44 -2.07 7.29
C ALA A 22 -18.06 -2.24 7.93
N ALA A 23 -17.50 -3.44 7.85
CA ALA A 23 -16.11 -3.63 8.22
C ALA A 23 -15.31 -2.82 7.21
N ILE A 24 -14.89 -1.61 7.61
CA ILE A 24 -13.87 -0.85 6.92
C ILE A 24 -12.70 -1.82 6.79
N ALA A 25 -12.37 -2.20 5.56
CA ALA A 25 -11.06 -2.79 5.31
C ALA A 25 -10.06 -1.76 5.82
N GLU A 26 -9.23 -2.11 6.80
CA GLU A 26 -8.18 -1.21 7.28
C GLU A 26 -7.39 -0.78 6.05
N ASN A 27 -7.56 0.48 5.67
CA ASN A 27 -6.91 1.12 4.54
C ASN A 27 -5.48 1.42 4.99
N ASN A 28 -4.74 0.35 5.26
CA ASN A 28 -3.38 0.38 5.80
C ASN A 28 -2.52 1.11 4.77
N VAL A 29 -2.11 2.32 5.14
CA VAL A 29 -1.25 3.15 4.30
C VAL A 29 0.06 2.39 4.12
N THR A 30 0.53 2.30 2.88
CA THR A 30 1.89 1.80 2.64
C THR A 30 2.83 2.97 2.88
N GLU A 31 3.35 3.04 4.09
CA GLU A 31 4.37 4.00 4.48
C GLU A 31 5.70 3.60 3.82
N ILE A 32 6.40 4.59 3.27
CA ILE A 32 7.74 4.45 2.67
C ILE A 32 8.68 5.28 3.53
N ASP A 33 9.53 4.58 4.30
CA ASP A 33 10.47 5.24 5.20
C ASP A 33 11.57 5.90 4.37
N THR A 34 11.70 7.21 4.50
CA THR A 34 12.56 8.04 3.65
C THR A 34 13.61 8.74 4.50
N LEU A 35 14.88 8.48 4.21
CA LEU A 35 15.99 9.29 4.70
C LEU A 35 16.06 10.56 3.86
N VAL A 36 16.01 11.72 4.53
CA VAL A 36 16.17 13.02 3.87
C VAL A 36 17.57 13.56 4.17
N VAL A 37 18.35 13.76 3.11
CA VAL A 37 19.67 14.41 3.20
C VAL A 37 19.55 15.82 2.62
N TYR A 38 20.19 16.81 3.23
CA TYR A 38 20.19 18.18 2.71
C TYR A 38 21.52 18.90 2.90
N SER A 39 21.78 19.88 2.03
CA SER A 39 22.96 20.73 2.07
C SER A 39 22.78 21.99 2.93
N GLN A 40 23.87 22.72 3.20
CA GLN A 40 23.77 24.04 3.84
C GLN A 40 23.01 25.04 2.95
N GLY A 41 23.27 25.08 1.64
CA GLY A 41 22.52 25.95 0.72
C GLY A 41 21.02 25.65 0.70
N ALA A 42 20.60 24.39 0.84
CA ALA A 42 19.18 24.06 0.91
C ALA A 42 18.49 24.66 2.14
N LYS A 43 19.21 24.64 3.28
CA LYS A 43 18.79 25.24 4.54
C LYS A 43 18.72 26.77 4.43
N ASP A 44 19.68 27.39 3.76
CA ASP A 44 19.72 28.84 3.55
C ASP A 44 18.59 29.31 2.61
N HIS A 45 18.32 28.59 1.51
CA HIS A 45 17.14 28.82 0.66
C HIS A 45 15.80 28.63 1.41
N SER A 46 15.81 27.86 2.49
CA SER A 46 14.65 27.67 3.39
C SER A 46 14.59 28.71 4.52
N ASN A 47 15.35 29.80 4.44
CA ASN A 47 15.50 30.83 5.49
C ASN A 47 15.95 30.27 6.85
N GLY A 48 16.67 29.15 6.85
CA GLY A 48 17.07 28.42 8.06
C GLY A 48 16.08 27.34 8.54
N ASP A 49 14.81 27.40 8.10
CA ASP A 49 13.75 26.45 8.49
C ASP A 49 13.54 25.36 7.42
N ILE A 50 14.57 24.52 7.29
CA ILE A 50 14.60 23.40 6.34
C ILE A 50 13.56 22.32 6.68
N GLU A 51 13.22 22.13 7.95
CA GLU A 51 12.24 21.15 8.40
C GLU A 51 10.83 21.52 7.93
N THR A 52 10.40 22.78 8.09
CA THR A 52 9.11 23.26 7.55
C THR A 52 9.05 23.13 6.03
N ARG A 53 10.15 23.40 5.31
CA ARG A 53 10.20 23.24 3.85
C ARG A 53 10.06 21.77 3.43
N ILE A 54 10.82 20.85 4.05
CA ILE A 54 10.74 19.40 3.77
C ILE A 54 9.35 18.87 4.11
N ASN A 55 8.79 19.24 5.26
CA ASN A 55 7.43 18.86 5.67
C ASN A 55 6.37 19.32 4.65
N HIS A 56 6.51 20.52 4.09
CA HIS A 56 5.63 20.99 3.01
C HIS A 56 5.77 20.15 1.72
N LEU A 57 6.98 19.78 1.32
CA LEU A 57 7.23 18.94 0.13
C LEU A 57 6.68 17.51 0.30
N PHE A 58 6.91 16.90 1.46
CA PHE A 58 6.37 15.58 1.81
C PHE A 58 4.84 15.60 1.92
N THR A 59 4.26 16.62 2.58
CA THR A 59 2.80 16.81 2.64
C THR A 59 2.20 16.98 1.24
N THR A 60 2.87 17.72 0.35
CA THR A 60 2.42 17.89 -1.04
C THR A 60 2.46 16.56 -1.81
N THR A 61 3.54 15.78 -1.65
CA THR A 61 3.68 14.45 -2.28
C THR A 61 2.64 13.47 -1.76
N ASN A 62 2.40 13.45 -0.45
CA ASN A 62 1.37 12.62 0.16
C ASN A 62 -0.04 13.04 -0.26
N LYS A 63 -0.27 14.34 -0.49
CA LYS A 63 -1.53 14.84 -1.04
C LYS A 63 -1.73 14.47 -2.52
N ILE A 64 -0.66 14.45 -3.31
CA ILE A 64 -0.68 13.92 -4.69
C ILE A 64 -1.07 12.43 -4.67
N TYR A 65 -0.54 11.62 -3.75
CA TYR A 65 -0.92 10.21 -3.61
C TYR A 65 -2.41 10.06 -3.25
N GLU A 66 -2.90 10.82 -2.26
CA GLU A 66 -4.32 10.85 -1.89
C GLU A 66 -5.22 11.25 -3.07
N ASP A 67 -4.90 12.34 -3.78
CA ASP A 67 -5.67 12.83 -4.93
C ASP A 67 -5.57 11.91 -6.17
N SER A 68 -4.59 11.00 -6.18
CA SER A 68 -4.43 9.92 -7.16
C SER A 68 -5.09 8.61 -6.72
N GLY A 69 -5.76 8.57 -5.56
CA GLY A 69 -6.42 7.37 -5.04
C GLY A 69 -5.47 6.24 -4.61
N VAL A 70 -4.17 6.51 -4.44
CA VAL A 70 -3.20 5.52 -3.97
C VAL A 70 -2.95 5.68 -2.47
N ASN A 71 -3.15 4.60 -1.71
CA ASN A 71 -3.09 4.61 -0.25
C ASN A 71 -1.65 4.40 0.24
N ILE A 72 -0.76 5.33 -0.10
CA ILE A 72 0.68 5.30 0.23
C ILE A 72 1.12 6.68 0.77
N SER A 73 2.22 6.72 1.52
CA SER A 73 2.80 7.98 2.00
C SER A 73 4.30 7.89 2.23
N LEU A 74 5.04 8.94 1.90
CA LEU A 74 6.41 9.12 2.36
C LEU A 74 6.41 9.50 3.86
N ASN A 75 7.25 8.82 4.63
CA ASN A 75 7.51 9.08 6.04
C ASN A 75 8.97 9.52 6.20
N ALA A 76 9.22 10.75 6.65
CA ALA A 76 10.60 11.23 6.84
C ALA A 76 11.17 10.70 8.16
N VAL A 77 11.90 9.59 8.12
CA VAL A 77 12.42 8.92 9.34
C VAL A 77 13.65 9.60 9.93
N LYS A 78 14.40 10.34 9.12
CA LYS A 78 15.55 11.16 9.55
C LYS A 78 15.79 12.29 8.56
N LEU A 79 16.08 13.47 9.08
CA LEU A 79 16.63 14.61 8.34
C LEU A 79 18.10 14.75 8.75
N GLU A 80 19.02 14.72 7.79
CA GLU A 80 20.46 14.81 8.04
C GLU A 80 21.12 15.90 7.17
N GLN A 81 21.96 16.74 7.79
CA GLN A 81 22.67 17.79 7.08
C GLN A 81 24.08 17.33 6.72
N LEU A 82 24.40 17.26 5.43
CA LEU A 82 25.74 16.89 4.95
C LEU A 82 26.39 18.00 4.14
N ASN A 83 27.72 17.96 4.05
CA ASN A 83 28.50 18.91 3.25
C ASN A 83 28.48 18.48 1.76
N LEU A 84 27.47 18.95 1.03
CA LEU A 84 27.29 18.71 -0.40
C LEU A 84 27.72 19.94 -1.21
N ASP A 85 28.18 19.76 -2.45
CA ASP A 85 28.39 20.90 -3.37
C ASP A 85 27.04 21.37 -3.94
N ASP A 86 26.62 22.55 -3.48
CA ASP A 86 25.39 23.23 -3.93
C ASP A 86 25.42 23.62 -5.41
N ASN A 87 26.60 23.66 -6.04
CA ASN A 87 26.80 24.07 -7.44
C ASN A 87 27.06 22.89 -8.39
N ALA A 88 27.19 21.68 -7.88
CA ALA A 88 27.44 20.50 -8.69
C ALA A 88 26.25 20.20 -9.62
N SER A 89 26.53 19.65 -10.80
CA SER A 89 25.51 19.26 -11.77
C SER A 89 24.55 18.24 -11.17
N THR A 90 23.26 18.33 -11.50
CA THR A 90 22.24 17.34 -11.14
C THR A 90 22.61 15.92 -11.58
N TYR A 91 23.32 15.79 -12.70
CA TYR A 91 23.83 14.51 -13.20
C TYR A 91 24.98 13.91 -12.37
N ASP A 92 25.75 14.73 -11.65
CA ASP A 92 26.89 14.29 -10.83
C ASP A 92 26.44 13.96 -9.40
N VAL A 93 25.52 14.78 -8.85
CA VAL A 93 25.04 14.68 -7.47
C VAL A 93 24.33 13.35 -7.17
N LEU A 94 23.45 12.87 -8.06
CA LEU A 94 22.73 11.61 -7.79
C LEU A 94 23.68 10.39 -7.72
N PRO A 95 24.60 10.16 -8.69
CA PRO A 95 25.62 9.12 -8.57
C PRO A 95 26.58 9.28 -7.39
N GLU A 96 27.06 10.49 -7.11
CA GLU A 96 27.97 10.76 -5.99
C GLU A 96 27.33 10.35 -4.66
N ILE A 97 26.08 10.77 -4.44
CA ILE A 97 25.35 10.50 -3.21
C ILE A 97 24.93 9.02 -3.11
N HIS A 98 24.50 8.39 -4.19
CA HIS A 98 24.25 6.96 -4.19
C HIS A 98 25.52 6.16 -3.83
N ALA A 99 26.70 6.60 -4.30
CA ALA A 99 27.98 5.98 -3.96
C ALA A 99 28.51 6.34 -2.54
N ASN A 100 27.92 7.33 -1.86
CA ASN A 100 28.40 7.80 -0.56
C ASN A 100 28.12 6.77 0.56
N THR A 101 29.18 6.25 1.16
CA THR A 101 29.09 5.18 2.17
C THR A 101 28.51 5.65 3.51
N GLU A 102 28.62 6.93 3.86
CA GLU A 102 27.99 7.52 5.05
C GLU A 102 26.46 7.51 4.90
N ILE A 103 25.97 7.93 3.73
CA ILE A 103 24.53 7.95 3.41
C ILE A 103 23.98 6.53 3.32
N GLN A 104 24.72 5.58 2.72
CA GLN A 104 24.34 4.16 2.73
C GLN A 104 24.28 3.58 4.16
N ALA A 105 25.26 3.91 5.01
CA ALA A 105 25.30 3.45 6.40
C ALA A 105 24.14 4.05 7.21
N LEU A 106 23.85 5.35 7.05
CA LEU A 106 22.75 6.03 7.71
C LEU A 106 21.39 5.47 7.26
N ARG A 107 21.18 5.28 5.95
CA ARG A 107 19.97 4.65 5.39
C ARG A 107 19.71 3.29 6.02
N ASN A 108 20.75 2.47 6.17
CA ASN A 108 20.66 1.17 6.85
C ASN A 108 20.38 1.31 8.36
N LYS A 109 21.00 2.28 9.05
CA LYS A 109 20.81 2.55 10.48
C LYS A 109 19.37 2.96 10.82
N VAL A 110 18.75 3.80 9.97
CA VAL A 110 17.40 4.34 10.18
C VAL A 110 16.29 3.50 9.53
N GLY A 111 16.63 2.42 8.83
CA GLY A 111 15.64 1.56 8.16
C GLY A 111 14.95 2.23 6.97
N ALA A 112 15.59 3.18 6.30
CA ALA A 112 14.97 3.92 5.20
C ALA A 112 14.93 3.12 3.88
N ASP A 113 13.72 2.95 3.37
CA ASP A 113 13.41 2.38 2.07
C ASP A 113 13.87 3.26 0.90
N GLU A 114 13.71 4.59 1.00
CA GLU A 114 14.17 5.57 -0.01
C GLU A 114 15.15 6.61 0.58
N VAL A 115 15.91 7.27 -0.30
CA VAL A 115 16.69 8.47 0.05
C VAL A 115 16.32 9.62 -0.88
N VAL A 116 15.95 10.77 -0.30
CA VAL A 116 15.69 12.01 -1.04
C VAL A 116 16.71 13.07 -0.60
N ILE A 117 17.33 13.73 -1.58
CA ILE A 117 18.43 14.68 -1.36
C ILE A 117 18.07 16.06 -1.86
N TYR A 118 18.24 17.05 -0.99
CA TYR A 118 17.92 18.45 -1.29
C TYR A 118 19.16 19.36 -1.29
N ARG A 119 19.37 20.06 -2.40
CA ARG A 119 20.30 21.20 -2.54
C ARG A 119 19.60 22.36 -3.29
N PRO A 120 20.17 23.57 -3.39
CA PRO A 120 19.66 24.61 -4.28
C PRO A 120 19.72 24.21 -5.75
N TYR A 121 18.90 24.88 -6.57
CA TYR A 121 18.96 24.78 -8.02
C TYR A 121 20.30 25.33 -8.58
N SER A 122 21.01 24.48 -9.31
CA SER A 122 22.36 24.70 -9.87
C SER A 122 22.38 25.44 -11.21
N ASN A 123 21.22 25.92 -11.70
CA ASN A 123 21.05 26.54 -13.03
C ASN A 123 21.41 25.61 -14.22
N ASP A 124 21.35 24.30 -14.03
CA ASP A 124 21.66 23.27 -15.04
C ASP A 124 20.45 22.85 -15.91
N GLY A 125 19.27 23.42 -15.66
CA GLY A 125 18.03 23.10 -16.36
C GLY A 125 17.18 22.00 -15.71
N LEU A 126 17.65 21.37 -14.62
CA LEU A 126 16.99 20.25 -13.97
C LEU A 126 16.55 20.59 -12.54
N CYS A 127 15.26 20.44 -12.27
CA CYS A 127 14.72 20.58 -10.91
C CYS A 127 14.93 19.34 -10.03
N GLY A 128 15.38 18.24 -10.61
CA GLY A 128 15.59 16.97 -9.93
C GLY A 128 16.16 15.92 -10.87
N LEU A 129 16.57 14.79 -10.30
CA LEU A 129 16.91 13.57 -11.01
C LEU A 129 16.82 12.39 -10.05
N ALA A 130 16.16 11.32 -10.48
CA ALA A 130 16.11 10.05 -9.78
C ALA A 130 16.39 8.89 -10.73
N TYR A 131 16.69 7.72 -10.18
CA TYR A 131 16.82 6.52 -10.99
C TYR A 131 15.44 6.01 -11.41
N TYR A 132 15.29 5.62 -12.68
CA TYR A 132 14.14 4.85 -13.15
C TYR A 132 14.20 3.41 -12.59
N ASN A 133 13.84 3.27 -11.32
CA ASN A 133 14.10 2.08 -10.53
C ASN A 133 12.98 1.04 -10.68
N PRO A 134 13.25 -0.16 -11.21
CA PRO A 134 12.24 -1.21 -11.35
C PRO A 134 12.03 -2.10 -10.10
N GLY A 135 12.45 -1.65 -8.92
CA GLY A 135 12.27 -2.38 -7.66
C GLY A 135 13.55 -3.02 -7.10
N TYR A 136 14.71 -2.39 -7.31
CA TYR A 136 15.96 -2.71 -6.64
C TYR A 136 16.26 -1.67 -5.54
N GLU A 137 16.62 -2.12 -4.33
CA GLU A 137 16.95 -1.25 -3.19
C GLU A 137 18.07 -0.23 -3.51
N ALA A 138 19.02 -0.63 -4.36
CA ALA A 138 20.19 0.18 -4.74
C ALA A 138 19.79 1.44 -5.52
N TYR A 139 18.70 1.42 -6.28
CA TYR A 139 18.29 2.56 -7.12
C TYR A 139 17.20 3.43 -6.48
N ALA A 140 16.91 3.28 -5.19
CA ALA A 140 15.92 4.10 -4.49
C ALA A 140 16.53 5.41 -3.96
N TYR A 141 16.98 6.26 -4.88
CA TYR A 141 17.63 7.55 -4.61
C TYR A 141 17.08 8.62 -5.55
N ALA A 142 16.74 9.78 -5.00
CA ALA A 142 16.23 10.94 -5.73
C ALA A 142 16.92 12.24 -5.28
N HIS A 143 17.44 13.02 -6.22
CA HIS A 143 17.87 14.40 -6.00
C HIS A 143 16.74 15.37 -6.40
N VAL A 144 16.49 16.39 -5.59
CA VAL A 144 15.51 17.45 -5.84
C VAL A 144 16.12 18.81 -5.48
N SER A 145 15.98 19.80 -6.36
CA SER A 145 16.31 21.19 -6.03
C SER A 145 15.25 21.78 -5.07
N ILE A 146 15.68 22.19 -3.87
CA ILE A 146 14.78 22.56 -2.75
C ILE A 146 13.83 23.73 -3.08
N ASP A 147 14.23 24.59 -4.02
CA ASP A 147 13.57 25.82 -4.44
C ASP A 147 12.71 25.65 -5.71
N CYS A 148 12.67 24.45 -6.28
CA CYS A 148 11.74 24.10 -7.35
C CYS A 148 10.29 23.89 -6.84
N ALA A 149 9.38 23.66 -7.79
CA ALA A 149 7.96 23.46 -7.52
C ALA A 149 7.69 22.23 -6.63
N ALA A 150 6.72 22.33 -5.72
CA ALA A 150 6.52 21.34 -4.67
C ALA A 150 6.12 19.92 -5.15
N TYR A 151 5.61 19.79 -6.38
CA TYR A 151 5.34 18.47 -6.98
C TYR A 151 6.60 17.69 -7.37
N VAL A 152 7.77 18.33 -7.46
CA VAL A 152 9.00 17.70 -8.00
C VAL A 152 9.46 16.56 -7.10
N THR A 153 9.33 16.65 -5.77
CA THR A 153 9.60 15.49 -4.90
C THR A 153 8.76 14.28 -5.30
N GLY A 154 7.46 14.46 -5.56
CA GLY A 154 6.58 13.41 -6.09
C GLY A 154 6.92 12.93 -7.50
N HIS A 155 7.56 13.77 -8.32
CA HIS A 155 8.05 13.41 -9.66
C HIS A 155 9.26 12.47 -9.55
N GLU A 156 10.27 12.86 -8.76
CA GLU A 156 11.51 12.10 -8.65
C GLU A 156 11.33 10.76 -7.91
N VAL A 157 10.58 10.71 -6.80
CA VAL A 157 10.20 9.42 -6.19
C VAL A 157 9.27 8.61 -7.10
N GLY A 158 8.58 9.27 -8.05
CA GLY A 158 7.87 8.60 -9.12
C GLY A 158 8.80 7.77 -10.02
N HIS A 159 9.99 8.29 -10.37
CA HIS A 159 11.00 7.49 -11.07
C HIS A 159 11.51 6.32 -10.21
N ASN A 160 11.68 6.51 -8.89
CA ASN A 160 11.97 5.41 -7.95
C ASN A 160 10.88 4.32 -7.94
N MET A 161 9.63 4.68 -8.29
CA MET A 161 8.49 3.78 -8.49
C MET A 161 8.33 3.26 -9.92
N HIS A 162 9.39 3.31 -10.73
CA HIS A 162 9.40 2.91 -12.15
C HIS A 162 8.36 3.66 -12.99
N LEU A 163 8.18 4.96 -12.73
CA LEU A 163 7.39 5.82 -13.60
C LEU A 163 8.28 6.55 -14.59
N ALA A 164 7.90 6.53 -15.86
CA ALA A 164 8.52 7.34 -16.90
C ALA A 164 7.75 8.64 -17.12
N HIS A 165 8.27 9.52 -17.99
CA HIS A 165 7.54 10.71 -18.41
C HIS A 165 6.37 10.37 -19.34
N SER A 166 5.79 11.36 -20.03
CA SER A 166 4.66 11.10 -20.91
C SER A 166 5.03 10.34 -22.20
N ALA A 167 4.02 9.87 -22.95
CA ALA A 167 4.26 9.18 -24.22
C ALA A 167 4.93 10.05 -25.30
N LYS A 168 4.82 11.39 -25.21
CA LYS A 168 5.56 12.32 -26.10
C LYS A 168 7.05 12.42 -25.74
N GLN A 169 7.40 12.12 -24.49
CA GLN A 169 8.75 12.25 -23.95
C GLN A 169 9.46 10.90 -24.03
N ASP A 170 8.83 9.87 -23.46
CA ASP A 170 9.32 8.50 -23.42
C ASP A 170 8.27 7.55 -24.06
N PRO A 171 8.25 7.40 -25.40
CA PRO A 171 7.24 6.61 -26.11
C PRO A 171 7.30 5.10 -25.82
N ASP A 172 8.48 4.57 -25.47
CA ASP A 172 8.72 3.13 -25.31
C ASP A 172 8.46 2.58 -23.88
N SER A 173 8.19 3.44 -22.89
CA SER A 173 8.14 3.07 -21.47
C SER A 173 6.91 2.28 -21.00
N GLY A 174 5.94 2.04 -21.89
CA GLY A 174 4.65 1.40 -21.56
C GLY A 174 3.80 2.21 -20.56
N TYR A 175 2.72 1.63 -20.05
CA TYR A 175 1.71 2.36 -19.27
C TYR A 175 2.19 3.05 -17.98
N GLY A 176 3.34 2.67 -17.40
CA GLY A 176 3.84 3.22 -16.14
C GLY A 176 4.44 4.61 -16.34
N ARG A 177 3.64 5.59 -16.77
CA ARG A 177 4.14 6.83 -17.37
C ARG A 177 3.20 8.02 -17.20
N GLY A 178 3.72 9.23 -17.34
CA GLY A 178 2.94 10.49 -17.29
C GLY A 178 1.87 10.63 -18.38
N HIS A 179 0.94 11.57 -18.18
CA HIS A 179 -0.10 11.90 -19.16
C HIS A 179 -0.22 13.42 -19.32
N GLY A 180 -0.65 13.86 -20.50
CA GLY A 180 -0.92 15.26 -20.77
C GLY A 180 -1.83 15.43 -21.98
N VAL A 181 -2.57 16.54 -21.98
CA VAL A 181 -3.48 16.96 -23.04
C VAL A 181 -3.06 18.36 -23.48
N GLU A 182 -2.94 18.56 -24.78
CA GLU A 182 -2.43 19.81 -25.36
C GLU A 182 -3.24 21.03 -24.92
N ASP A 183 -2.53 22.12 -24.61
CA ASP A 183 -3.07 23.41 -24.15
C ASP A 183 -3.97 23.32 -22.90
N GLN A 184 -4.00 22.17 -22.21
CA GLN A 184 -4.84 21.92 -21.04
C GLN A 184 -4.02 21.57 -19.80
N PHE A 185 -3.47 20.34 -19.73
CA PHE A 185 -2.86 19.84 -18.50
C PHE A 185 -1.78 18.78 -18.69
N THR A 186 -1.02 18.56 -17.62
CA THR A 186 -0.07 17.45 -17.44
C THR A 186 -0.19 16.87 -16.04
N THR A 187 -0.17 15.54 -15.91
CA THR A 187 -0.03 14.85 -14.62
C THR A 187 1.40 14.97 -14.11
N VAL A 188 1.66 14.57 -12.86
CA VAL A 188 2.95 14.81 -12.16
C VAL A 188 4.18 14.42 -12.99
N MET A 189 4.17 13.25 -13.62
CA MET A 189 5.30 12.74 -14.41
C MET A 189 5.46 13.37 -15.81
N ALA A 190 4.49 14.11 -16.34
CA ALA A 190 4.60 14.71 -17.67
C ALA A 190 5.18 16.15 -17.60
N TYR A 191 6.02 16.56 -18.56
CA TYR A 191 6.53 17.93 -18.60
C TYR A 191 5.48 18.89 -19.16
N THR A 192 5.21 19.98 -18.43
CA THR A 192 4.26 21.03 -18.83
C THR A 192 4.58 21.59 -20.22
N GLY A 193 5.87 21.83 -20.51
CA GLY A 193 6.36 22.31 -21.81
C GLY A 193 6.16 21.35 -22.98
N SER A 194 5.95 20.05 -22.75
CA SER A 194 5.69 19.07 -23.82
C SER A 194 4.23 19.07 -24.32
N TYR A 195 3.34 19.79 -23.62
CA TYR A 195 1.90 19.88 -23.93
C TYR A 195 1.34 21.30 -23.84
N ASN A 196 2.18 22.31 -23.54
CA ASN A 196 1.72 23.66 -23.18
C ASN A 196 0.63 23.67 -22.08
N GLY A 197 0.65 22.68 -21.18
CA GLY A 197 -0.44 22.40 -20.24
C GLY A 197 -0.12 22.74 -18.78
N ALA A 198 -1.15 23.06 -18.00
CA ALA A 198 -1.02 23.31 -16.56
C ALA A 198 -0.66 22.03 -15.78
N LYS A 199 0.06 22.14 -14.66
CA LYS A 199 0.38 20.98 -13.82
C LYS A 199 -0.82 20.59 -12.94
N VAL A 200 -1.32 19.37 -13.11
CA VAL A 200 -2.27 18.73 -12.18
C VAL A 200 -1.49 17.86 -11.18
N TYR A 201 -1.83 18.01 -9.90
CA TYR A 201 -1.17 17.36 -8.77
C TYR A 201 -1.73 15.94 -8.54
N LYS A 202 -1.70 15.13 -9.62
CA LYS A 202 -2.09 13.71 -9.64
C LYS A 202 -1.13 12.93 -10.51
N PHE A 203 -0.97 11.64 -10.22
CA PHE A 203 -0.43 10.66 -11.16
C PHE A 203 -1.49 10.28 -12.20
N SER A 204 -1.07 9.66 -13.31
CA SER A 204 -2.00 9.21 -14.35
C SER A 204 -2.79 7.97 -13.91
N ASP A 205 -4.11 8.03 -14.10
CA ASP A 205 -5.05 6.91 -14.06
C ASP A 205 -6.19 7.27 -15.04
N PRO A 206 -6.56 6.39 -15.99
CA PRO A 206 -7.66 6.62 -16.92
C PRO A 206 -9.04 6.85 -16.27
N LYS A 207 -9.19 6.56 -14.97
CA LYS A 207 -10.44 6.67 -14.21
C LYS A 207 -10.54 7.94 -13.37
N LEU A 208 -9.46 8.70 -13.24
CA LEU A 208 -9.46 9.96 -12.49
C LEU A 208 -9.79 11.14 -13.42
N ASP A 209 -10.43 12.16 -12.87
CA ASP A 209 -10.68 13.43 -13.55
C ASP A 209 -9.49 14.40 -13.41
N CYS A 210 -9.05 14.93 -14.55
CA CYS A 210 -8.06 15.98 -14.69
C CYS A 210 -8.65 17.10 -15.55
N ASN A 211 -9.34 18.05 -14.91
CA ASN A 211 -9.98 19.21 -15.55
C ASN A 211 -11.12 18.85 -16.54
N GLY A 212 -11.90 17.81 -16.24
CA GLY A 212 -13.02 17.36 -17.10
C GLY A 212 -12.65 16.30 -18.15
N GLU A 213 -11.35 15.94 -18.25
CA GLU A 213 -10.84 14.87 -19.10
C GLU A 213 -10.17 13.77 -18.23
N PRO A 214 -10.02 12.52 -18.73
CA PRO A 214 -9.30 11.47 -18.02
C PRO A 214 -7.84 11.84 -17.71
N CYS A 215 -7.36 11.53 -16.51
CA CYS A 215 -5.95 11.71 -16.13
C CYS A 215 -4.97 10.73 -16.83
N GLY A 216 -5.43 9.88 -17.74
CA GLY A 216 -4.63 8.81 -18.32
C GLY A 216 -5.33 8.10 -19.49
N ILE A 217 -4.65 7.15 -20.10
CA ILE A 217 -5.14 6.35 -21.23
C ILE A 217 -5.06 4.86 -20.87
N GLU A 218 -6.13 4.10 -21.12
CA GLU A 218 -6.23 2.70 -20.72
C GLU A 218 -5.07 1.83 -21.25
N VAL A 219 -4.59 0.93 -20.39
CA VAL A 219 -3.51 -0.02 -20.71
C VAL A 219 -3.92 -0.91 -21.87
N GLY A 220 -3.06 -1.01 -22.88
CA GLY A 220 -3.30 -1.69 -24.16
C GLY A 220 -3.76 -0.77 -25.30
N LEU A 221 -4.01 0.52 -25.04
CA LEU A 221 -4.25 1.53 -26.08
C LEU A 221 -2.96 2.27 -26.48
N GLU A 222 -3.01 2.95 -27.62
CA GLU A 222 -1.93 3.85 -28.05
C GLU A 222 -1.72 4.97 -27.02
N ASN A 223 -0.47 5.28 -26.69
CA ASN A 223 -0.09 6.26 -25.66
C ASN A 223 -0.62 5.94 -24.23
N GLU A 224 -0.85 4.66 -23.91
CA GLU A 224 -1.25 4.19 -22.58
C GLU A 224 -0.49 4.88 -21.43
N ALA A 225 -1.24 5.33 -20.41
CA ALA A 225 -0.71 6.07 -19.26
C ALA A 225 -1.58 5.81 -18.03
N ASP A 226 -1.05 5.01 -17.10
CA ASP A 226 -1.66 4.52 -15.87
C ASP A 226 -0.55 4.32 -14.83
N ALA A 227 0.07 5.43 -14.40
CA ALA A 227 1.09 5.45 -13.37
C ALA A 227 0.58 4.90 -12.04
N VAL A 228 -0.69 5.16 -11.68
CA VAL A 228 -1.34 4.63 -10.47
C VAL A 228 -1.23 3.10 -10.41
N LYS A 229 -1.53 2.39 -11.51
CA LYS A 229 -1.39 0.93 -11.58
C LYS A 229 0.06 0.45 -11.43
N LYS A 230 1.07 1.23 -11.83
CA LYS A 230 2.49 0.91 -11.61
C LYS A 230 2.92 1.22 -10.16
N ILE A 231 2.48 2.33 -9.57
CA ILE A 231 2.68 2.68 -8.14
C ILE A 231 2.16 1.55 -7.24
N LEU A 232 0.94 1.05 -7.49
CA LEU A 232 0.34 -0.05 -6.71
C LEU A 232 1.11 -1.39 -6.82
N ILE A 233 2.05 -1.50 -7.76
CA ILE A 233 2.98 -2.64 -7.87
C ILE A 233 4.30 -2.33 -7.16
N GLN A 234 4.87 -1.13 -7.38
CA GLN A 234 6.22 -0.76 -6.93
C GLN A 234 6.28 -0.24 -5.49
N ALA A 235 5.35 0.61 -5.04
CA ALA A 235 5.38 1.16 -3.69
C ALA A 235 5.40 0.09 -2.57
N PRO A 236 4.65 -1.03 -2.64
CA PRO A 236 4.76 -2.12 -1.67
C PRO A 236 6.08 -2.91 -1.73
N LEU A 237 6.87 -2.78 -2.80
CA LEU A 237 8.22 -3.35 -2.89
C LEU A 237 9.23 -2.45 -2.20
N ILE A 238 9.15 -1.16 -2.50
CA ILE A 238 9.99 -0.13 -1.90
C ILE A 238 9.81 -0.12 -0.39
N ALA A 239 8.56 -0.07 0.10
CA ALA A 239 8.17 -0.15 1.52
C ALA A 239 8.48 -1.49 2.23
N ASN A 240 9.33 -2.33 1.65
CA ASN A 240 9.87 -3.55 2.26
C ASN A 240 11.36 -3.74 1.83
N PHE A 241 12.06 -2.66 1.42
CA PHE A 241 13.51 -2.71 1.19
C PHE A 241 14.25 -2.78 2.53
N ARG A 242 13.75 -2.10 3.57
CA ARG A 242 14.28 -2.19 4.94
C ARG A 242 13.21 -2.71 5.92
N GLU A 243 13.66 -3.05 7.11
CA GLU A 243 12.79 -3.29 8.26
C GLU A 243 12.66 -1.97 9.01
N HIS A 244 11.43 -1.43 9.16
CA HIS A 244 11.16 -0.17 9.83
C HIS A 244 11.79 -0.14 11.24
N VAL A 245 12.73 0.79 11.47
CA VAL A 245 13.43 0.94 12.75
C VAL A 245 12.76 2.04 13.57
N VAL A 246 12.25 1.70 14.77
CA VAL A 246 11.89 2.71 15.77
C VAL A 246 13.18 3.20 16.42
N ILE A 247 13.65 4.39 16.04
CA ILE A 247 14.84 5.00 16.65
C ILE A 247 14.47 5.80 17.90
N ASP A 248 15.20 5.49 18.98
CA ASP A 248 15.34 6.32 20.18
C ASP A 248 16.74 6.98 20.07
N ASP A 249 16.81 8.31 20.12
CA ASP A 249 17.99 9.08 19.69
C ASP A 249 19.17 8.99 20.69
N SER A 250 20.22 8.22 20.38
CA SER A 250 21.56 8.42 20.97
C SER A 250 22.73 7.86 20.13
N ASN A 251 23.61 8.77 19.69
CA ASN A 251 25.04 8.66 19.29
C ASN A 251 25.50 7.68 18.17
N ASP A 252 26.05 8.22 17.07
CA ASP A 252 27.50 8.36 16.73
C ASP A 252 28.53 7.30 17.20
N THR A 253 29.62 6.96 16.47
CA THR A 253 30.28 7.51 15.24
C THR A 253 31.29 6.50 14.62
N GLU A 254 31.96 6.89 13.52
CA GLU A 254 33.27 6.42 12.95
C GLU A 254 33.27 5.29 11.87
N ASP A 255 34.17 5.25 10.86
CA ASP A 255 34.85 6.31 10.06
C ASP A 255 35.59 5.70 8.81
N ASN A 256 35.85 6.54 7.79
CA ASN A 256 36.95 6.52 6.78
C ASN A 256 37.15 5.43 5.66
N ASN A 257 37.01 5.92 4.41
CA ASN A 257 38.00 5.96 3.29
C ASN A 257 38.64 4.68 2.67
N ASN A 258 38.62 4.56 1.31
CA ASN A 258 39.79 4.92 0.46
C ASN A 258 39.54 5.02 -1.09
N LYS A 259 40.45 5.77 -1.73
CA LYS A 259 40.63 6.30 -3.10
C LYS A 259 40.93 5.36 -4.32
N LEU A 260 40.64 5.90 -5.53
CA LEU A 260 41.40 5.82 -6.84
C LEU A 260 41.45 4.45 -7.61
N ASP A 261 41.69 4.31 -8.94
CA ASP A 261 42.07 5.22 -10.05
C ASP A 261 41.83 4.65 -11.51
N ASN A 262 41.46 5.52 -12.48
CA ASN A 262 41.87 5.66 -13.91
C ASN A 262 41.97 4.55 -15.04
N ASN A 263 41.26 4.82 -16.15
CA ASN A 263 41.69 4.97 -17.60
C ASN A 263 41.85 3.85 -18.68
N ASN A 264 41.46 4.27 -19.93
CA ASN A 264 41.96 3.93 -21.29
C ASN A 264 41.61 2.54 -21.95
N THR A 265 41.45 2.36 -23.29
CA THR A 265 41.44 3.24 -24.50
C THR A 265 40.75 2.58 -25.73
N ASN A 266 40.39 3.40 -26.73
CA ASN A 266 39.91 3.16 -28.12
C ASN A 266 40.47 1.95 -28.92
N ASP A 267 39.69 1.46 -29.92
CA ASP A 267 40.09 1.45 -31.37
C ASP A 267 38.87 1.22 -32.33
N SER A 268 39.10 1.24 -33.65
CA SER A 268 38.14 1.24 -34.79
C SER A 268 38.24 -0.08 -35.64
N THR A 269 37.63 -0.34 -36.82
CA THR A 269 36.95 0.49 -37.86
C THR A 269 36.01 -0.37 -38.76
N ASP A 270 34.98 0.26 -39.36
CA ASP A 270 34.39 0.03 -40.71
C ASP A 270 33.81 -1.35 -41.16
N SER A 271 32.58 -1.32 -41.75
CA SER A 271 32.12 -2.16 -42.88
C SER A 271 30.58 -2.09 -43.05
N THR A 272 30.09 -1.43 -44.12
CA THR A 272 28.66 -1.11 -44.34
C THR A 272 27.77 -2.23 -44.92
N ASP A 273 28.07 -3.49 -44.62
CA ASP A 273 27.15 -4.65 -44.80
C ASP A 273 26.97 -5.44 -43.49
N THR A 274 27.65 -5.01 -42.42
CA THR A 274 27.56 -5.63 -41.07
C THR A 274 26.49 -4.99 -40.20
N THR A 275 26.01 -3.80 -40.57
CA THR A 275 25.08 -2.98 -39.77
C THR A 275 23.76 -3.66 -39.49
N ASP A 276 23.16 -4.36 -40.45
CA ASP A 276 21.84 -4.98 -40.26
C ASP A 276 21.92 -6.21 -39.35
N LEU A 277 22.97 -7.02 -39.48
CA LEU A 277 23.21 -8.18 -38.62
C LEU A 277 23.56 -7.75 -37.19
N GLU A 278 24.46 -6.78 -37.03
CA GLU A 278 24.87 -6.31 -35.70
C GLU A 278 23.75 -5.50 -35.02
N THR A 279 22.94 -4.75 -35.77
CA THR A 279 21.73 -4.09 -35.23
C THR A 279 20.68 -5.13 -34.80
N ALA A 280 20.43 -6.18 -35.60
CA ALA A 280 19.50 -7.24 -35.23
C ALA A 280 19.99 -8.07 -34.03
N LYS A 281 21.30 -8.30 -33.94
CA LYS A 281 21.95 -8.94 -32.79
C LYS A 281 21.80 -8.07 -31.54
N LYS A 282 22.15 -6.78 -31.62
CA LYS A 282 22.02 -5.83 -30.51
C LYS A 282 20.57 -5.73 -30.03
N ALA A 283 19.60 -5.56 -30.94
CA ALA A 283 18.18 -5.51 -30.58
C ALA A 283 17.71 -6.81 -29.91
N TYR A 284 18.20 -7.97 -30.35
CA TYR A 284 17.91 -9.25 -29.69
C TYR A 284 18.56 -9.34 -28.29
N GLU A 285 19.81 -8.89 -28.12
CA GLU A 285 20.53 -8.85 -26.84
C GLU A 285 19.91 -7.85 -25.85
N ASP A 286 19.55 -6.65 -26.29
CA ASP A 286 18.80 -5.65 -25.51
C ASP A 286 17.45 -6.25 -25.03
N GLN A 287 16.72 -6.93 -25.92
CA GLN A 287 15.45 -7.57 -25.55
C GLN A 287 15.63 -8.78 -24.61
N ILE A 288 16.79 -9.45 -24.60
CA ILE A 288 17.10 -10.45 -23.56
C ILE A 288 17.13 -9.76 -22.20
N MET A 289 17.83 -8.63 -22.08
CA MET A 289 17.90 -7.87 -20.83
C MET A 289 16.52 -7.41 -20.35
N VAL A 290 15.68 -6.87 -21.25
CA VAL A 290 14.28 -6.50 -20.95
C VAL A 290 13.48 -7.69 -20.42
N VAL A 291 13.57 -8.85 -21.08
CA VAL A 291 12.80 -10.04 -20.68
C VAL A 291 13.32 -10.66 -19.37
N ASP A 292 14.63 -10.66 -19.13
CA ASP A 292 15.20 -11.13 -17.86
C ASP A 292 14.86 -10.18 -16.70
N HIS A 293 14.78 -8.89 -16.98
CA HIS A 293 14.27 -7.90 -16.04
C HIS A 293 12.78 -8.14 -15.69
N VAL A 294 11.90 -8.28 -16.68
CA VAL A 294 10.47 -8.59 -16.46
C VAL A 294 10.26 -9.96 -15.81
N ARG A 295 11.20 -10.91 -15.98
CA ARG A 295 11.22 -12.17 -15.20
C ARG A 295 11.60 -11.97 -13.73
N ALA A 296 12.45 -11.00 -13.41
CA ALA A 296 12.76 -10.61 -12.04
C ALA A 296 11.53 -9.99 -11.37
N GLU A 297 10.86 -9.01 -12.00
CA GLU A 297 9.58 -8.45 -11.53
C GLU A 297 8.52 -9.56 -11.30
N MET A 298 8.41 -10.54 -12.22
CA MET A 298 7.53 -11.71 -12.07
C MET A 298 7.86 -12.57 -10.84
N ASN A 299 9.14 -12.74 -10.51
CA ASN A 299 9.58 -13.50 -9.32
C ASN A 299 9.29 -12.73 -8.03
N ILE A 300 9.47 -11.42 -8.05
CA ILE A 300 9.10 -10.51 -6.97
C ILE A 300 7.58 -10.57 -6.73
N LEU A 301 6.73 -10.47 -7.77
CA LEU A 301 5.28 -10.62 -7.64
C LEU A 301 4.84 -12.00 -7.10
N ARG A 302 5.61 -13.06 -7.35
CA ARG A 302 5.38 -14.38 -6.72
C ARG A 302 5.72 -14.36 -5.23
N ALA A 303 6.79 -13.67 -4.83
CA ALA A 303 7.13 -13.45 -3.43
C ALA A 303 6.05 -12.63 -2.72
N ASN A 304 5.58 -11.53 -3.31
CA ASN A 304 4.49 -10.71 -2.76
C ASN A 304 3.22 -11.53 -2.49
N VAL A 305 2.77 -12.36 -3.43
CA VAL A 305 1.62 -13.27 -3.21
C VAL A 305 1.83 -14.23 -2.04
N LYS A 306 3.07 -14.67 -1.77
CA LYS A 306 3.43 -15.50 -0.60
C LYS A 306 3.41 -14.67 0.69
N THR A 307 3.92 -13.44 0.67
CA THR A 307 3.92 -12.51 1.81
C THR A 307 2.50 -12.09 2.19
N VAL A 308 1.69 -11.63 1.23
CA VAL A 308 0.26 -11.29 1.41
C VAL A 308 -0.51 -12.48 1.98
N ARG A 309 -0.32 -13.70 1.44
CA ARG A 309 -0.96 -14.91 1.97
C ARG A 309 -0.58 -15.20 3.42
N THR A 310 0.63 -14.84 3.84
CA THR A 310 1.13 -15.00 5.21
C THR A 310 0.55 -13.93 6.13
N LYS A 311 0.70 -12.64 5.80
CA LYS A 311 0.14 -11.49 6.55
C LYS A 311 -1.38 -11.67 6.73
N ALA A 312 -2.14 -11.90 5.65
CA ALA A 312 -3.60 -12.11 5.71
C ALA A 312 -4.03 -13.37 6.50
N LYS A 313 -3.19 -14.42 6.57
CA LYS A 313 -3.46 -15.57 7.46
C LYS A 313 -3.27 -15.18 8.93
N ALA A 314 -2.20 -14.45 9.26
CA ALA A 314 -1.91 -14.02 10.62
C ALA A 314 -3.03 -13.11 11.16
N THR A 315 -3.42 -12.08 10.39
CA THR A 315 -4.51 -11.15 10.71
C THR A 315 -5.82 -11.89 10.99
N TYR A 316 -6.24 -12.80 10.09
CA TYR A 316 -7.43 -13.64 10.29
C TYR A 316 -7.35 -14.48 11.57
N GLN A 317 -6.19 -15.06 11.89
CA GLN A 317 -6.03 -15.87 13.10
C GLN A 317 -6.13 -15.02 14.37
N ALA A 318 -5.50 -13.84 14.39
CA ALA A 318 -5.56 -12.91 15.52
C ALA A 318 -6.99 -12.45 15.79
N GLU A 319 -7.72 -12.00 14.76
CA GLU A 319 -9.07 -11.45 14.93
C GLU A 319 -10.10 -12.52 15.30
N VAL A 320 -9.99 -13.73 14.74
CA VAL A 320 -10.82 -14.88 15.15
C VAL A 320 -10.59 -15.23 16.62
N GLU A 321 -9.36 -15.08 17.15
CA GLU A 321 -9.08 -15.38 18.55
C GLU A 321 -9.57 -14.29 19.51
N LYS A 322 -9.52 -13.00 19.12
CA LYS A 322 -10.21 -11.91 19.85
C LYS A 322 -11.71 -12.21 19.97
N LEU A 323 -12.37 -12.56 18.86
CA LEU A 323 -13.80 -12.87 18.83
C LEU A 323 -14.17 -14.10 19.70
N ARG A 324 -13.35 -15.15 19.68
CA ARG A 324 -13.53 -16.34 20.54
C ARG A 324 -13.35 -16.02 22.01
N THR A 325 -12.34 -15.21 22.34
CA THR A 325 -12.07 -14.77 23.71
C THR A 325 -13.23 -13.94 24.25
N ALA A 326 -13.72 -12.96 23.47
CA ALA A 326 -14.91 -12.18 23.83
C ALA A 326 -16.15 -13.07 24.05
N PHE A 327 -16.42 -14.04 23.16
CA PHE A 327 -17.53 -14.97 23.33
C PHE A 327 -17.38 -15.86 24.58
N LYS A 328 -16.16 -16.35 24.87
CA LYS A 328 -15.86 -17.14 26.08
C LYS A 328 -16.13 -16.32 27.34
N THR A 329 -15.67 -15.07 27.39
CA THR A 329 -15.91 -14.14 28.51
C THR A 329 -17.41 -13.89 28.71
N THR A 330 -18.15 -13.54 27.65
CA THR A 330 -19.60 -13.32 27.72
C THR A 330 -20.35 -14.55 28.21
N LYS A 331 -20.00 -15.75 27.71
CA LYS A 331 -20.61 -17.01 28.14
C LYS A 331 -20.36 -17.27 29.64
N THR A 332 -19.15 -17.02 30.13
CA THR A 332 -18.82 -17.14 31.56
C THR A 332 -19.66 -16.16 32.40
N THR A 333 -19.74 -14.90 31.99
CA THR A 333 -20.52 -13.87 32.70
C THR A 333 -22.00 -14.23 32.79
N GLU A 334 -22.63 -14.63 31.68
CA GLU A 334 -24.04 -15.04 31.67
C GLU A 334 -24.28 -16.32 32.49
N HIS A 335 -23.36 -17.28 32.47
CA HIS A 335 -23.46 -18.48 33.29
C HIS A 335 -23.36 -18.17 34.79
N THR A 336 -22.48 -17.25 35.19
CA THR A 336 -22.37 -16.78 36.57
C THR A 336 -23.66 -16.07 37.01
N ALA A 337 -24.22 -15.19 36.17
CA ALA A 337 -25.50 -14.53 36.44
C ALA A 337 -26.65 -15.54 36.61
N LEU A 338 -26.75 -16.53 35.71
CA LEU A 338 -27.72 -17.64 35.85
C LEU A 338 -27.52 -18.40 37.17
N THR A 339 -26.26 -18.66 37.57
CA THR A 339 -25.95 -19.39 38.80
C THR A 339 -26.43 -18.64 40.05
N VAL A 340 -26.26 -17.31 40.08
CA VAL A 340 -26.79 -16.44 41.14
C VAL A 340 -28.32 -16.49 41.21
N GLU A 341 -28.99 -16.41 40.06
CA GLU A 341 -30.46 -16.49 40.00
C GLU A 341 -30.99 -17.87 40.44
N LEU A 342 -30.31 -18.95 40.06
CA LEU A 342 -30.65 -20.31 40.50
C LEU A 342 -30.43 -20.51 42.00
N ALA A 343 -29.47 -19.81 42.61
CA ALA A 343 -29.27 -19.80 44.06
C ALA A 343 -30.44 -19.09 44.78
N LYS A 344 -30.89 -17.93 44.29
CA LYS A 344 -32.09 -17.23 44.84
C LYS A 344 -33.33 -18.11 44.83
N LEU A 345 -33.54 -18.89 43.77
CA LEU A 345 -34.64 -19.86 43.67
C LEU A 345 -34.50 -21.03 44.66
N ARG A 346 -33.27 -21.44 44.98
CA ARG A 346 -33.00 -22.46 46.00
C ARG A 346 -33.33 -21.94 47.40
N GLU A 347 -32.96 -20.71 47.73
CA GLU A 347 -33.29 -20.11 49.03
C GLU A 347 -34.81 -19.96 49.21
N ARG A 348 -35.54 -19.47 48.19
CA ARG A 348 -37.02 -19.43 48.21
C ARG A 348 -37.64 -20.80 48.51
N TYR A 349 -37.09 -21.89 47.96
CA TYR A 349 -37.55 -23.24 48.25
C TYR A 349 -37.26 -23.68 49.70
N LEU A 350 -36.08 -23.34 50.23
CA LEU A 350 -35.70 -23.64 51.62
C LEU A 350 -36.59 -22.91 52.62
N THR A 351 -36.90 -21.62 52.36
CA THR A 351 -37.85 -20.83 53.14
C THR A 351 -39.25 -21.45 53.14
N ALA A 352 -39.83 -21.71 51.96
CA ALA A 352 -41.16 -22.33 51.88
C ALA A 352 -41.22 -23.71 52.57
N ARG A 353 -40.11 -24.47 52.55
CA ARG A 353 -40.01 -25.75 53.26
C ARG A 353 -40.00 -25.57 54.78
N SER A 354 -39.31 -24.55 55.31
CA SER A 354 -39.31 -24.27 56.75
C SER A 354 -40.67 -23.78 57.23
N GLU A 355 -41.35 -22.91 56.48
CA GLU A 355 -42.71 -22.44 56.74
C GLU A 355 -43.72 -23.60 56.74
N ARG A 356 -43.61 -24.54 55.79
CA ARG A 356 -44.46 -25.75 55.79
C ARG A 356 -44.17 -26.63 57.00
N ASN A 357 -42.91 -26.81 57.41
CA ASN A 357 -42.57 -27.58 58.60
C ASN A 357 -43.14 -26.93 59.89
N ALA A 358 -43.09 -25.60 59.97
CA ALA A 358 -43.69 -24.81 61.04
C ALA A 358 -45.24 -24.76 61.01
N LYS A 359 -45.87 -25.29 59.95
CA LYS A 359 -47.31 -25.23 59.66
C LYS A 359 -47.85 -23.81 59.44
N THR A 360 -46.98 -22.86 59.09
CA THR A 360 -47.35 -21.47 58.76
C THR A 360 -48.08 -21.37 57.41
N ILE A 361 -47.81 -22.31 56.50
CA ILE A 361 -48.49 -22.45 55.20
C ILE A 361 -49.10 -23.84 55.03
N THR A 362 -50.15 -23.95 54.22
CA THR A 362 -50.82 -25.21 53.91
C THR A 362 -50.00 -26.07 52.93
N SER A 363 -50.39 -27.34 52.79
CA SER A 363 -49.76 -28.24 51.79
C SER A 363 -50.03 -27.81 50.35
N GLU A 364 -51.15 -27.12 50.11
CA GLU A 364 -51.56 -26.60 48.80
C GLU A 364 -50.71 -25.38 48.42
N GLN A 365 -50.61 -24.39 49.32
CA GLN A 365 -49.73 -23.22 49.17
C GLN A 365 -48.27 -23.63 48.92
N PHE A 366 -47.75 -24.60 49.68
CA PHE A 366 -46.40 -25.12 49.45
C PHE A 366 -46.24 -25.78 48.06
N THR A 367 -47.26 -26.51 47.59
CA THR A 367 -47.25 -27.16 46.27
C THR A 367 -47.27 -26.11 45.14
N GLU A 368 -48.02 -25.03 45.31
CA GLU A 368 -48.06 -23.90 44.38
C GLU A 368 -46.69 -23.21 44.28
N ILE A 369 -46.09 -22.84 45.43
CA ILE A 369 -44.76 -22.21 45.49
C ILE A 369 -43.69 -23.09 44.81
N VAL A 370 -43.68 -24.40 45.10
CA VAL A 370 -42.75 -25.36 44.47
C VAL A 370 -42.97 -25.43 42.95
N THR A 371 -44.21 -25.32 42.48
CA THR A 371 -44.55 -25.33 41.05
C THR A 371 -44.09 -24.06 40.36
N GLN A 372 -44.31 -22.89 40.96
CA GLN A 372 -43.80 -21.60 40.48
C GLN A 372 -42.26 -21.61 40.38
N ILE A 373 -41.56 -22.04 41.43
CA ILE A 373 -40.08 -22.15 41.45
C ILE A 373 -39.56 -23.09 40.35
N ARG A 374 -40.24 -24.22 40.08
CA ARG A 374 -39.89 -25.15 38.99
C ARG A 374 -40.07 -24.50 37.61
N SER A 375 -41.14 -23.73 37.43
CA SER A 375 -41.39 -22.97 36.19
C SER A 375 -40.31 -21.91 35.96
N GLU A 376 -40.06 -21.04 36.94
CA GLU A 376 -39.03 -19.98 36.86
C GLU A 376 -37.64 -20.54 36.59
N ARG A 377 -37.26 -21.64 37.27
CA ARG A 377 -35.99 -22.34 37.05
C ARG A 377 -35.86 -22.90 35.63
N THR A 378 -36.98 -23.29 35.02
CA THR A 378 -37.01 -23.82 33.65
C THR A 378 -36.88 -22.69 32.64
N SER A 379 -37.62 -21.59 32.82
CA SER A 379 -37.50 -20.38 31.99
C SER A 379 -36.06 -19.85 31.98
N LYS A 380 -35.49 -19.53 33.15
CA LYS A 380 -34.13 -18.94 33.22
C LYS A 380 -33.05 -19.79 32.55
N LYS A 381 -33.21 -21.12 32.53
CA LYS A 381 -32.32 -22.04 31.81
C LYS A 381 -32.55 -22.05 30.29
N ALA A 382 -33.79 -21.90 29.84
CA ALA A 382 -34.13 -21.71 28.43
C ALA A 382 -33.57 -20.37 27.93
N ASP A 383 -33.82 -19.27 28.65
CA ASP A 383 -33.39 -17.91 28.32
C ASP A 383 -31.86 -17.83 28.12
N TYR A 384 -31.08 -18.41 29.05
CA TYR A 384 -29.62 -18.54 28.91
C TYR A 384 -29.20 -19.38 27.70
N LYS A 385 -29.87 -20.52 27.45
CA LYS A 385 -29.55 -21.38 26.31
C LYS A 385 -29.81 -20.66 24.98
N GLU A 386 -30.90 -19.90 24.89
CA GLU A 386 -31.27 -19.09 23.74
C GLU A 386 -30.28 -17.95 23.51
N SER A 387 -29.99 -17.15 24.55
CA SER A 387 -28.98 -16.07 24.51
C SER A 387 -27.61 -16.56 23.99
N ILE A 388 -27.09 -17.65 24.53
CA ILE A 388 -25.81 -18.23 24.11
C ILE A 388 -25.89 -18.83 22.70
N SER A 389 -27.06 -19.32 22.27
CA SER A 389 -27.28 -19.78 20.90
C SER A 389 -27.22 -18.62 19.90
N ALA A 390 -27.96 -17.54 20.15
CA ALA A 390 -27.97 -16.34 19.32
C ALA A 390 -26.56 -15.73 19.19
N LYS A 391 -25.85 -15.55 20.31
CA LYS A 391 -24.46 -15.05 20.31
C LYS A 391 -23.49 -15.97 19.56
N ARG A 392 -23.71 -17.28 19.55
CA ARG A 392 -22.92 -18.23 18.75
C ARG A 392 -23.19 -18.10 17.25
N VAL A 393 -24.43 -17.82 16.86
CA VAL A 393 -24.77 -17.52 15.46
C VAL A 393 -24.06 -16.24 15.02
N THR A 394 -24.12 -15.17 15.81
CA THR A 394 -23.40 -13.91 15.54
C THR A 394 -21.89 -14.11 15.44
N LEU A 395 -21.28 -14.90 16.34
CA LEU A 395 -19.85 -15.25 16.27
C LEU A 395 -19.50 -15.96 14.97
N ARG A 396 -20.31 -16.93 14.53
CA ARG A 396 -20.09 -17.68 13.29
C ARG A 396 -20.18 -16.76 12.06
N ALA A 397 -21.14 -15.84 12.04
CA ALA A 397 -21.28 -14.85 10.96
C ALA A 397 -20.03 -13.96 10.86
N LYS A 398 -19.57 -13.38 11.98
CA LYS A 398 -18.34 -12.56 11.99
C LYS A 398 -17.10 -13.32 11.51
N ILE A 399 -16.93 -14.58 11.92
CA ILE A 399 -15.83 -15.44 11.45
C ILE A 399 -15.94 -15.75 9.95
N ALA A 400 -17.15 -15.89 9.41
CA ALA A 400 -17.36 -16.08 7.97
C ALA A 400 -16.93 -14.83 7.17
N THR A 401 -17.35 -13.63 7.59
CA THR A 401 -16.94 -12.36 6.96
C THR A 401 -15.42 -12.17 6.98
N LEU A 402 -14.75 -12.46 8.10
CA LEU A 402 -13.27 -12.41 8.17
C LEU A 402 -12.59 -13.42 7.23
N LYS A 403 -13.22 -14.59 7.00
CA LYS A 403 -12.71 -15.60 6.05
C LYS A 403 -12.87 -15.11 4.61
N GLU A 404 -13.97 -14.44 4.28
CA GLU A 404 -14.23 -13.85 2.96
C GLU A 404 -13.25 -12.72 2.67
N ALA A 405 -13.06 -11.77 3.60
CA ALA A 405 -12.07 -10.71 3.48
C ALA A 405 -10.65 -11.26 3.22
N ARG A 406 -10.21 -12.26 4.00
CA ARG A 406 -8.93 -12.95 3.77
C ARG A 406 -8.82 -13.61 2.39
N ILE A 407 -9.93 -14.10 1.82
CA ILE A 407 -9.93 -14.70 0.49
C ILE A 407 -9.80 -13.60 -0.57
N ALA A 408 -10.51 -12.48 -0.43
CA ALA A 408 -10.46 -11.34 -1.33
C ALA A 408 -9.03 -10.77 -1.47
N THR A 409 -8.36 -10.43 -0.36
CA THR A 409 -6.96 -9.92 -0.38
C THR A 409 -5.98 -10.88 -1.08
N ILE A 410 -6.20 -12.20 -0.95
CA ILE A 410 -5.36 -13.21 -1.62
C ILE A 410 -5.73 -13.33 -3.11
N GLN A 411 -6.98 -13.08 -3.51
CA GLN A 411 -7.40 -13.07 -4.90
C GLN A 411 -6.89 -11.83 -5.65
N GLU A 412 -6.91 -10.67 -5.01
CA GLU A 412 -6.39 -9.41 -5.55
C GLU A 412 -4.89 -9.48 -5.89
N ALA A 413 -4.04 -9.86 -4.94
CA ALA A 413 -2.61 -10.06 -5.20
C ALA A 413 -2.33 -11.13 -6.28
N LYS A 414 -3.20 -12.15 -6.40
CA LYS A 414 -3.11 -13.13 -7.49
C LYS A 414 -3.55 -12.54 -8.83
N ALA A 415 -4.54 -11.65 -8.85
CA ALA A 415 -5.03 -10.98 -10.05
C ALA A 415 -3.92 -10.12 -10.64
N ILE A 416 -3.31 -9.23 -9.83
CA ILE A 416 -2.15 -8.39 -10.21
C ILE A 416 -1.05 -9.23 -10.88
N ARG A 417 -0.60 -10.30 -10.22
CA ARG A 417 0.42 -11.23 -10.77
C ARG A 417 -0.05 -11.95 -12.04
N THR A 418 -1.35 -12.15 -12.23
CA THR A 418 -1.91 -12.82 -13.41
C THR A 418 -1.95 -11.85 -14.60
N THR A 419 -2.49 -10.65 -14.41
CA THR A 419 -2.44 -9.50 -15.33
C THR A 419 -1.00 -9.24 -15.78
N PHE A 420 -0.06 -9.08 -14.84
CA PHE A 420 1.35 -8.87 -15.18
C PHE A 420 1.96 -10.05 -16.00
N LYS A 421 1.50 -11.29 -15.76
CA LYS A 421 1.93 -12.46 -16.55
C LYS A 421 1.40 -12.42 -17.99
N THR A 422 0.14 -12.04 -18.19
CA THR A 422 -0.54 -12.05 -19.49
C THR A 422 -0.23 -10.82 -20.33
N ASP A 423 -0.06 -9.68 -19.69
CA ASP A 423 -0.08 -8.38 -20.36
C ASP A 423 1.34 -7.82 -20.54
N VAL A 424 2.26 -8.15 -19.62
CA VAL A 424 3.66 -7.68 -19.66
C VAL A 424 4.60 -8.83 -20.06
N LEU A 425 4.77 -9.84 -19.20
CA LEU A 425 5.77 -10.90 -19.43
C LEU A 425 5.51 -11.70 -20.71
N PHE A 426 4.26 -11.95 -21.07
CA PHE A 426 3.95 -12.67 -22.31
C PHE A 426 4.33 -11.84 -23.55
N VAL A 427 4.00 -10.54 -23.56
CA VAL A 427 4.27 -9.63 -24.70
C VAL A 427 5.77 -9.52 -24.96
N GLU A 428 6.56 -9.21 -23.92
CA GLU A 428 8.02 -9.09 -24.05
C GLU A 428 8.69 -10.40 -24.48
N VAL A 429 8.16 -11.55 -24.05
CA VAL A 429 8.61 -12.88 -24.50
C VAL A 429 8.23 -13.17 -25.95
N GLN A 430 7.16 -12.59 -26.51
CA GLN A 430 6.88 -12.70 -27.96
C GLN A 430 7.81 -11.79 -28.77
N LYS A 431 8.02 -10.52 -28.35
CA LYS A 431 8.98 -9.61 -28.99
C LYS A 431 10.37 -10.26 -29.11
N LEU A 432 10.85 -10.86 -28.02
CA LEU A 432 12.12 -11.59 -27.99
C LEU A 432 12.19 -12.75 -29.00
N LYS A 433 11.08 -13.46 -29.24
CA LYS A 433 11.06 -14.57 -30.23
C LYS A 433 11.14 -14.07 -31.65
N GLU A 434 10.44 -12.99 -32.00
CA GLU A 434 10.51 -12.41 -33.34
C GLU A 434 11.89 -11.80 -33.60
N LEU A 435 12.47 -11.06 -32.64
CA LEU A 435 13.85 -10.58 -32.76
C LEU A 435 14.86 -11.73 -32.90
N ARG A 436 14.71 -12.81 -32.13
CA ARG A 436 15.54 -14.02 -32.28
C ARG A 436 15.44 -14.64 -33.67
N LYS A 437 14.26 -14.61 -34.28
CA LYS A 437 13.98 -15.15 -35.60
C LYS A 437 14.61 -14.27 -36.68
N ILE A 438 14.47 -12.94 -36.58
CA ILE A 438 15.13 -11.96 -37.46
C ILE A 438 16.65 -12.13 -37.40
N TYR A 439 17.24 -12.09 -36.19
CA TYR A 439 18.68 -12.29 -35.99
C TYR A 439 19.17 -13.62 -36.59
N LYS A 440 18.47 -14.74 -36.35
CA LYS A 440 18.82 -16.03 -36.95
C LYS A 440 18.73 -16.06 -38.48
N THR A 441 17.73 -15.39 -39.06
CA THR A 441 17.58 -15.32 -40.52
C THR A 441 18.73 -14.53 -41.14
N LEU A 442 19.12 -13.40 -40.56
CA LEU A 442 20.26 -12.60 -41.02
C LEU A 442 21.59 -13.34 -40.81
N LEU A 443 21.80 -13.96 -39.65
CA LEU A 443 23.01 -14.75 -39.35
C LEU A 443 23.20 -15.91 -40.35
N ASN A 444 22.11 -16.58 -40.73
CA ASN A 444 22.14 -17.64 -41.74
C ASN A 444 22.31 -17.12 -43.18
N ALA A 445 22.12 -15.83 -43.43
CA ALA A 445 22.36 -15.19 -44.73
C ALA A 445 23.78 -14.61 -44.85
N SER A 446 24.46 -14.40 -43.73
CA SER A 446 25.87 -13.97 -43.64
C SER A 446 26.90 -15.12 -43.62
N LEU A 447 26.44 -16.37 -43.73
CA LEU A 447 27.23 -17.61 -43.71
C LEU A 447 27.17 -18.34 -45.06
#